data_AF-A0A9E5B113-F1
#
_entry.id   AF-A0A9E5B113-F1
#
_cell.length_a   1.000
_cell.length_b   1.000
_cell.length_c   1.000
_cell.angle_alpha   90.00
_cell.angle_beta   90.00
_cell.angle_gamma   90.00
#
_symmetry.space_group_name_H-M   'P 1'
#
loop_
_entity.id
_entity.type
_entity.pdbx_description
1 polymer ?
#
loop_
_entity_poly.entity_id
_entity_poly.type
_entity_poly.pdbx_seq_one_letter_code
_entity_poly.pdbx_strand_id
1 'polypeptide(L)'
;MPTSESNPSEHSGSLLESHKGYDPRVIFFYFALAVLLLILAGGLAYQQLFKTETYHERERVQSQRRVLVPGPRGNIYARDGTTILVGNRPRFSVVLYLDELKSEFLREARIIKKNYGKSDMPEAALREMPFSRMSRVSVVQRYLDEVNKIIGRSEKVDAASLARHFGDQLLLPYKLIDDLTGPEYARLIE
;
A
#
# COMPACT_ATOMS: atom_id res chain seq x y z
N MET A 1 -55.59 22.12 -84.86
CA MET A 1 -56.27 21.29 -83.85
C MET A 1 -55.64 19.91 -83.87
N PRO A 2 -55.10 19.35 -82.78
CA PRO A 2 -54.38 19.93 -81.65
C PRO A 2 -52.93 19.38 -81.56
N THR A 3 -52.09 20.12 -80.83
CA THR A 3 -50.74 19.76 -80.38
C THR A 3 -50.82 18.75 -79.24
N SER A 4 -50.30 17.52 -79.40
CA SER A 4 -50.13 16.61 -78.27
C SER A 4 -48.77 16.85 -77.62
N GLU A 5 -48.79 17.57 -76.51
CA GLU A 5 -47.65 17.72 -75.61
C GLU A 5 -47.21 16.34 -75.11
N SER A 6 -45.99 15.94 -75.44
CA SER A 6 -45.36 14.77 -74.85
C SER A 6 -44.91 15.11 -73.43
N ASN A 7 -45.64 14.62 -72.45
CA ASN A 7 -45.34 14.74 -71.03
C ASN A 7 -43.99 14.05 -70.71
N PRO A 8 -42.95 14.77 -70.24
CA PRO A 8 -41.62 14.18 -70.04
C PRO A 8 -41.47 13.39 -68.73
N SER A 9 -42.57 13.08 -68.03
CA SER A 9 -42.55 12.49 -66.69
C SER A 9 -42.57 10.96 -66.62
N GLU A 10 -42.62 10.24 -67.75
CA GLU A 10 -42.71 8.77 -67.74
C GLU A 10 -41.36 8.04 -67.63
N HIS A 11 -40.22 8.73 -67.58
CA HIS A 11 -38.89 8.08 -67.52
C HIS A 11 -38.07 8.44 -66.27
N SER A 12 -38.76 8.74 -65.17
CA SER A 12 -38.15 8.95 -63.85
C SER A 12 -38.47 7.79 -62.91
N GLY A 13 -38.22 6.57 -63.38
CA GLY A 13 -38.29 5.36 -62.58
C GLY A 13 -36.91 4.72 -62.47
N SER A 14 -36.34 4.73 -61.27
CA SER A 14 -35.21 3.89 -60.84
C SER A 14 -33.78 4.27 -61.30
N LEU A 15 -33.28 5.40 -60.80
CA LEU A 15 -31.83 5.63 -60.62
C LEU A 15 -31.45 5.78 -59.13
N LEU A 16 -32.13 5.04 -58.26
CA LEU A 16 -31.76 4.90 -56.85
C LEU A 16 -31.36 3.45 -56.62
N GLU A 17 -30.18 3.10 -57.10
CA GLU A 17 -29.47 1.94 -56.57
C GLU A 17 -29.08 2.29 -55.14
N SER A 18 -29.97 1.97 -54.20
CA SER A 18 -29.73 2.09 -52.78
C SER A 18 -28.68 1.05 -52.42
N HIS A 19 -27.42 1.42 -52.60
CA HIS A 19 -26.28 0.66 -52.13
C HIS A 19 -26.39 0.62 -50.62
N LYS A 20 -26.95 -0.47 -50.09
CA LYS A 20 -27.13 -0.70 -48.66
C LYS A 20 -25.76 -0.49 -48.03
N GLY A 21 -25.56 0.64 -47.35
CA GLY A 21 -24.26 1.13 -46.88
C GLY A 21 -23.64 0.30 -45.75
N TYR A 22 -24.06 -0.96 -45.64
CA TYR A 22 -23.70 -1.88 -44.59
C TYR A 22 -23.48 -3.26 -45.22
N ASP A 23 -22.22 -3.56 -45.52
CA ASP A 23 -21.82 -4.89 -45.96
C ASP A 23 -21.85 -5.82 -44.73
N PRO A 24 -22.72 -6.85 -44.69
CA PRO A 24 -22.86 -7.74 -43.55
C PRO A 24 -21.55 -8.39 -43.10
N ARG A 25 -20.57 -8.51 -44.02
CA ARG A 25 -19.23 -9.03 -43.71
C ARG A 25 -18.42 -8.07 -42.83
N VAL A 26 -18.55 -6.76 -43.07
CA VAL A 26 -17.86 -5.71 -42.31
C VAL A 26 -18.45 -5.61 -40.89
N ILE A 27 -19.76 -5.77 -40.74
CA ILE A 27 -20.44 -5.84 -39.43
C ILE A 27 -19.91 -7.01 -38.62
N PHE A 28 -19.85 -8.19 -39.26
CA PHE A 28 -19.37 -9.41 -38.62
C PHE A 28 -17.92 -9.26 -38.18
N PHE A 29 -17.08 -8.63 -39.01
CA PHE A 29 -15.70 -8.33 -38.67
C PHE A 29 -15.59 -7.39 -37.45
N TYR A 30 -16.34 -6.30 -37.40
CA TYR A 30 -16.35 -5.41 -36.24
C TYR A 30 -16.87 -6.07 -34.98
N PHE A 31 -17.87 -6.94 -35.08
CA PHE A 31 -18.37 -7.71 -33.96
C PHE A 31 -17.31 -8.67 -33.42
N ALA A 32 -16.64 -9.42 -34.31
CA ALA A 32 -15.55 -10.30 -33.91
C ALA A 32 -14.40 -9.54 -33.25
N LEU A 33 -14.03 -8.37 -33.78
CA LEU A 33 -13.01 -7.49 -33.21
C LEU A 33 -13.42 -6.96 -31.83
N ALA A 34 -14.68 -6.55 -31.66
CA ALA A 34 -15.21 -6.06 -30.39
C ALA A 34 -15.20 -7.15 -29.32
N VAL A 35 -15.57 -8.39 -29.67
CA VAL A 35 -15.49 -9.54 -28.76
C VAL A 35 -14.05 -9.81 -28.35
N LEU A 36 -13.10 -9.78 -29.29
CA LEU A 36 -11.68 -9.96 -28.99
C LEU A 36 -11.16 -8.89 -28.02
N LEU A 37 -11.50 -7.62 -28.26
CA LEU A 37 -11.12 -6.51 -27.39
C LEU A 37 -11.76 -6.63 -26.01
N LEU A 38 -13.01 -7.06 -25.92
CA LEU A 38 -13.69 -7.30 -24.63
C LEU A 38 -13.03 -8.42 -23.83
N ILE A 39 -12.61 -9.51 -24.49
CA ILE A 39 -11.88 -10.60 -23.84
C ILE A 39 -10.54 -10.07 -23.30
N LEU A 40 -9.82 -9.26 -24.07
CA LEU A 40 -8.54 -8.67 -23.64
C LEU A 40 -8.73 -7.70 -22.47
N ALA A 41 -9.71 -6.79 -22.57
CA ALA A 41 -10.03 -5.83 -21.52
C ALA A 41 -10.50 -6.53 -20.23
N GLY A 42 -11.32 -7.58 -20.36
CA GLY A 42 -11.77 -8.41 -19.24
C GLY A 42 -10.61 -9.16 -18.58
N GLY A 43 -9.71 -9.73 -19.38
CA GLY A 43 -8.50 -10.39 -18.87
C GLY A 43 -7.57 -9.43 -18.12
N LEU A 44 -7.37 -8.23 -18.66
CA LEU A 44 -6.60 -7.16 -18.01
C LEU A 44 -7.27 -6.68 -16.72
N ALA A 45 -8.58 -6.45 -16.75
CA ALA A 45 -9.33 -6.05 -15.56
C ALA A 45 -9.28 -7.13 -14.49
N TYR A 46 -9.42 -8.41 -14.85
CA TYR A 46 -9.28 -9.53 -13.92
C TYR A 46 -7.87 -9.56 -13.30
N GLN A 47 -6.83 -9.40 -14.11
CA GLN A 47 -5.45 -9.38 -13.62
C GLN A 47 -5.18 -8.17 -12.72
N GLN A 48 -5.71 -6.99 -13.04
CA GLN A 48 -5.52 -5.79 -12.22
C GLN A 48 -6.35 -5.83 -10.93
N LEU A 49 -7.63 -6.19 -10.97
CA LEU A 49 -8.49 -6.18 -9.77
C LEU A 49 -8.16 -7.32 -8.79
N PHE A 50 -7.79 -8.51 -9.27
CA PHE A 50 -7.59 -9.68 -8.40
C PHE A 50 -6.12 -9.97 -8.04
N LYS A 51 -5.12 -9.48 -8.79
CA LYS A 51 -3.69 -9.74 -8.51
C LYS A 51 -2.89 -8.55 -8.00
N THR A 52 -3.50 -7.40 -7.71
CA THR A 52 -2.78 -6.24 -7.15
C THR A 52 -2.00 -6.59 -5.87
N GLU A 53 -2.54 -7.46 -5.02
CA GLU A 53 -1.87 -7.93 -3.79
C GLU A 53 -0.57 -8.73 -4.06
N THR A 54 -0.48 -9.46 -5.17
CA THR A 54 0.65 -10.38 -5.45
C THR A 54 1.84 -9.73 -6.19
N TYR A 55 1.74 -8.48 -6.64
CA TYR A 55 2.85 -7.77 -7.30
C TYR A 55 3.76 -7.03 -6.32
N HIS A 56 3.25 -6.66 -5.13
CA HIS A 56 4.08 -6.09 -4.05
C HIS A 56 5.09 -7.10 -3.50
N GLU A 57 4.77 -8.39 -3.51
CA GLU A 57 5.70 -9.43 -3.06
C GLU A 57 6.84 -9.69 -4.06
N ARG A 58 6.62 -9.50 -5.36
CA ARG A 58 7.62 -9.74 -6.41
C ARG A 58 8.65 -8.61 -6.53
N GLU A 59 8.30 -7.39 -6.13
CA GLU A 59 9.24 -6.29 -6.00
C GLU A 59 10.33 -6.60 -4.95
N ARG A 60 9.97 -7.30 -3.86
CA ARG A 60 10.95 -7.77 -2.85
C ARG A 60 11.93 -8.82 -3.41
N VAL A 61 11.50 -9.67 -4.34
CA VAL A 61 12.32 -10.79 -4.86
C VAL A 61 13.40 -10.29 -5.84
N GLN A 62 13.23 -9.13 -6.48
CA GLN A 62 14.23 -8.59 -7.42
C GLN A 62 15.34 -7.76 -6.74
N SER A 63 15.20 -7.46 -5.45
CA SER A 63 16.26 -6.86 -4.63
C SER A 63 17.14 -7.93 -3.98
N GLN A 64 17.69 -8.86 -4.79
CA GLN A 64 18.75 -9.76 -4.33
C GLN A 64 20.06 -8.98 -4.21
N ARG A 65 20.11 -8.01 -3.29
CA ARG A 65 21.35 -7.36 -2.90
C ARG A 65 22.14 -8.38 -2.08
N ARG A 66 23.36 -8.73 -2.50
CA ARG A 66 24.27 -9.52 -1.66
C ARG A 66 24.40 -8.81 -0.30
N VAL A 67 23.84 -9.40 0.74
CA VAL A 67 24.04 -8.93 2.11
C VAL A 67 25.44 -9.38 2.51
N LEU A 68 26.40 -8.47 2.41
CA LEU A 68 27.73 -8.69 2.97
C LEU A 68 27.58 -8.70 4.49
N VAL A 69 27.53 -9.88 5.09
CA VAL A 69 27.63 -10.01 6.54
C VAL A 69 29.09 -9.69 6.89
N PRO A 70 29.38 -8.56 7.56
CA PRO A 70 30.75 -8.23 7.91
C PRO A 70 31.30 -9.31 8.85
N GLY A 71 32.58 -9.63 8.70
CA GLY A 71 33.26 -10.53 9.64
C GLY A 71 33.18 -9.97 11.07
N PRO A 72 32.96 -10.82 12.09
CA PRO A 72 32.96 -10.37 13.48
C PRO A 72 34.32 -9.80 13.87
N ARG A 73 34.33 -8.75 14.69
CA ARG A 73 35.57 -8.17 15.22
C ARG A 73 36.21 -9.14 16.22
N GLY A 74 37.55 -9.18 16.24
CA GLY A 74 38.30 -9.95 17.23
C GLY A 74 38.09 -9.42 18.66
N ASN A 75 38.10 -10.32 19.64
CA ASN A 75 38.02 -9.96 21.05
C ASN A 75 39.35 -9.37 21.53
N ILE A 76 39.29 -8.35 22.39
CA ILE A 76 40.47 -7.76 23.03
C ILE A 76 40.55 -8.31 24.45
N TYR A 77 41.66 -8.95 24.78
CA TYR A 77 41.93 -9.52 26.10
C TYR A 77 42.83 -8.60 26.92
N ALA A 78 42.70 -8.68 28.23
CA ALA A 78 43.66 -8.09 29.15
C ALA A 78 45.02 -8.81 29.04
N ARG A 79 46.05 -8.26 29.71
CA ARG A 79 47.41 -8.84 29.70
C ARG A 79 47.46 -10.29 30.22
N ASP A 80 46.48 -10.69 31.01
CA ASP A 80 46.33 -12.05 31.55
C ASP A 80 45.88 -13.09 30.51
N GLY A 81 45.51 -12.66 29.30
CA GLY A 81 45.03 -13.53 28.21
C GLY A 81 43.68 -14.20 28.48
N THR A 82 43.03 -13.90 29.61
CA THR A 82 41.82 -14.60 30.08
C THR A 82 40.62 -13.65 30.19
N THR A 83 40.85 -12.42 30.65
CA THR A 83 39.79 -11.43 30.82
C THR A 83 39.49 -10.74 29.50
N ILE A 84 38.26 -10.83 28.99
CA ILE A 84 37.82 -10.10 27.79
C ILE A 84 37.49 -8.66 28.18
N LEU A 85 38.22 -7.69 27.62
CA LEU A 85 37.96 -6.26 27.80
C LEU A 85 36.94 -5.75 26.78
N VAL A 86 37.01 -6.25 25.55
CA VAL A 86 36.10 -5.88 24.47
C VAL A 86 35.74 -7.14 23.68
N GLY A 87 34.44 -7.38 23.52
CA GLY A 87 33.91 -8.48 22.72
C GLY A 87 32.69 -8.06 21.92
N ASN A 88 32.20 -8.95 21.07
CA ASN A 88 30.95 -8.77 20.35
C ASN A 88 29.80 -9.49 21.06
N ARG A 89 28.61 -8.90 21.04
CA ARG A 89 27.37 -9.57 21.47
C ARG A 89 26.27 -9.34 20.44
N PRO A 90 25.41 -10.34 20.17
CA PRO A 90 24.23 -10.10 19.35
C PRO A 90 23.33 -9.07 20.03
N ARG A 91 22.76 -8.17 19.23
CA ARG A 91 21.79 -7.15 19.66
C ARG A 91 20.52 -7.34 18.85
N PHE A 92 19.41 -7.57 19.53
CA PHE A 92 18.10 -7.75 18.92
C PHE A 92 17.23 -6.54 19.22
N SER A 93 16.39 -6.13 18.27
CA SER A 93 15.48 -4.99 18.43
C SER A 93 14.15 -5.29 17.76
N VAL A 94 13.06 -4.85 18.37
CA VAL A 94 11.72 -4.89 17.74
C VAL A 94 11.53 -3.62 16.94
N VAL A 95 11.20 -3.77 15.67
CA VAL A 95 11.02 -2.64 14.75
C VAL A 95 9.66 -2.71 14.07
N LEU A 96 9.10 -1.54 13.76
CA LEU A 96 7.79 -1.37 13.17
C LEU A 96 7.90 -0.64 11.83
N TYR A 97 7.43 -1.26 10.76
CA TYR A 97 7.40 -0.65 9.43
C TYR A 97 6.20 0.29 9.32
N LEU A 98 6.43 1.57 9.54
CA LEU A 98 5.36 2.57 9.59
C LEU A 98 4.61 2.74 8.26
N ASP A 99 5.26 2.47 7.13
CA ASP A 99 4.64 2.57 5.81
C ASP A 99 3.51 1.54 5.62
N GLU A 100 3.70 0.32 6.14
CA GLU A 100 2.71 -0.75 6.09
C GLU A 100 1.46 -0.40 6.94
N LEU A 101 1.61 0.43 7.97
CA LEU A 101 0.55 0.84 8.90
C LEU A 101 -0.24 2.08 8.46
N LYS A 102 0.01 2.61 7.27
CA LYS A 102 -0.64 3.84 6.77
C LYS A 102 -2.17 3.74 6.82
N SER A 103 -2.73 2.60 6.42
CA SER A 103 -4.18 2.38 6.40
C SER A 103 -4.78 2.35 7.82
N GLU A 104 -4.03 1.83 8.79
CA GLU A 104 -4.42 1.77 10.20
C GLU A 104 -4.40 3.15 10.85
N PHE A 105 -3.38 3.96 10.60
CA PHE A 105 -3.32 5.33 11.11
C PHE A 105 -4.50 6.17 10.63
N LEU A 106 -4.93 6.00 9.37
CA LEU A 106 -6.10 6.69 8.80
C LEU A 106 -7.41 6.18 9.37
N ARG A 107 -7.51 4.88 9.68
CA ARG A 107 -8.68 4.28 10.34
C ARG A 107 -8.80 4.80 11.77
N GLU A 108 -7.71 4.76 12.52
CA GLU A 108 -7.66 5.23 13.89
C GLU A 108 -7.96 6.73 13.97
N ALA A 109 -7.42 7.56 13.06
CA ALA A 109 -7.72 8.99 13.01
C ALA A 109 -9.23 9.25 12.82
N ARG A 110 -9.93 8.45 12.00
CA ARG A 110 -11.38 8.55 11.81
C ARG A 110 -12.15 8.13 13.07
N ILE A 111 -11.73 7.07 13.74
CA ILE A 111 -12.33 6.60 15.00
C ILE A 111 -12.20 7.68 16.06
N ILE A 112 -10.99 8.21 16.25
CA ILE A 112 -10.70 9.29 17.19
C ILE A 112 -11.59 10.50 16.85
N LYS A 113 -11.57 10.99 15.61
CA LYS A 113 -12.42 12.13 15.19
C LYS A 113 -13.91 11.89 15.46
N LYS A 114 -14.42 10.67 15.22
CA LYS A 114 -15.81 10.30 15.49
C LYS A 114 -16.13 10.29 16.98
N ASN A 115 -15.22 9.79 17.81
CA ASN A 115 -15.39 9.76 19.26
C ASN A 115 -15.42 11.18 19.84
N TYR A 116 -14.53 12.05 19.37
CA TYR A 116 -14.52 13.46 19.77
C TYR A 116 -15.71 14.25 19.20
N GLY A 117 -16.21 13.93 18.01
CA GLY A 117 -17.44 14.54 17.47
C GLY A 117 -18.71 14.18 18.26
N LYS A 118 -18.66 13.17 19.13
CA LYS A 118 -19.74 12.83 20.08
C LYS A 118 -19.52 13.43 21.46
N SER A 119 -18.33 13.95 21.75
CA SER A 119 -18.08 14.69 22.98
C SER A 119 -18.64 16.10 22.83
N ASP A 120 -19.16 16.68 23.91
CA ASP A 120 -19.80 18.01 23.97
C ASP A 120 -18.80 19.17 23.81
N MET A 121 -17.71 18.93 23.06
CA MET A 121 -16.62 19.87 22.88
C MET A 121 -16.93 20.90 21.79
N PRO A 122 -16.52 22.17 21.98
CA PRO A 122 -16.70 23.21 20.97
C PRO A 122 -15.93 22.89 19.68
N GLU A 123 -16.56 23.14 18.53
CA GLU A 123 -16.03 22.81 17.20
C GLU A 123 -14.66 23.48 16.91
N ALA A 124 -14.41 24.66 17.49
CA ALA A 124 -13.12 25.35 17.39
C ALA A 124 -11.97 24.53 17.98
N ALA A 125 -12.17 23.90 19.14
CA ALA A 125 -11.15 23.06 19.78
C ALA A 125 -10.85 21.79 18.96
N LEU A 126 -11.85 21.25 18.26
CA LEU A 126 -11.68 20.10 17.37
C LEU A 126 -10.82 20.42 16.15
N ARG A 127 -10.88 21.66 15.61
CA ARG A 127 -10.09 22.05 14.44
C ARG A 127 -8.61 22.22 14.76
N GLU A 128 -8.27 22.58 16.00
CA GLU A 128 -6.89 22.74 16.46
C GLU A 128 -6.23 21.41 16.87
N MET A 129 -7.01 20.34 17.05
CA MET A 129 -6.46 19.05 17.49
C MET A 129 -5.68 18.32 16.38
N PRO A 130 -4.43 17.90 16.64
CA PRO A 130 -3.65 17.12 15.68
C PRO A 130 -4.07 15.64 15.74
N PHE A 131 -5.24 15.31 15.19
CA PHE A 131 -5.77 13.93 15.16
C PHE A 131 -4.80 12.92 14.54
N SER A 132 -3.99 13.34 13.57
CA SER A 132 -2.96 12.51 12.95
C SER A 132 -1.84 12.12 13.93
N ARG A 133 -1.46 13.00 14.85
CA ARG A 133 -0.45 12.70 15.88
C ARG A 133 -1.00 11.73 16.90
N MET A 134 -2.23 11.96 17.35
CA MET A 134 -2.91 11.08 18.31
C MET A 134 -3.13 9.68 17.73
N SER A 135 -3.55 9.58 16.47
CA SER A 135 -3.77 8.28 15.83
C SER A 135 -2.47 7.50 15.65
N ARG A 136 -1.38 8.16 15.25
CA ARG A 136 -0.05 7.54 15.15
C ARG A 136 0.41 7.00 16.50
N VAL A 137 0.34 7.80 17.56
CA VAL A 137 0.74 7.35 18.90
C VAL A 137 -0.15 6.20 19.38
N SER A 138 -1.47 6.29 19.19
CA SER A 138 -2.42 5.23 19.59
C SER A 138 -2.10 3.88 18.93
N VAL A 139 -1.93 3.87 17.60
CA VAL A 139 -1.63 2.63 16.86
C VAL A 139 -0.27 2.06 17.27
N VAL A 140 0.78 2.89 17.35
CA VAL A 140 2.12 2.43 17.74
C VAL A 140 2.13 1.93 19.19
N GLN A 141 1.40 2.59 20.09
CA GLN A 141 1.27 2.14 21.49
C GLN A 141 0.58 0.78 21.57
N ARG A 142 -0.46 0.54 20.78
CA ARG A 142 -1.14 -0.77 20.74
C ARG A 142 -0.19 -1.91 20.36
N TYR A 143 0.67 -1.72 19.37
CA TYR A 143 1.69 -2.72 19.01
C TYR A 143 2.75 -2.86 20.09
N LEU A 144 3.17 -1.76 20.71
CA LEU A 144 4.10 -1.82 21.83
C LEU A 144 3.48 -2.57 23.02
N ASP A 145 2.19 -2.39 23.31
CA ASP A 145 1.46 -3.07 24.37
C ASP A 145 1.37 -4.59 24.13
N GLU A 146 1.17 -5.00 22.87
CA GLU A 146 1.19 -6.41 22.49
C GLU A 146 2.57 -7.03 22.74
N VAL A 147 3.64 -6.37 22.32
CA VAL A 147 5.02 -6.80 22.56
C VAL A 147 5.31 -6.83 24.07
N ASN A 148 4.97 -5.77 24.79
CA ASN A 148 5.10 -5.63 26.24
C ASN A 148 4.43 -6.79 26.99
N LYS A 149 3.23 -7.19 26.56
CA LYS A 149 2.48 -8.30 27.15
C LYS A 149 3.24 -9.63 27.01
N ILE A 150 3.91 -9.84 25.87
CA ILE A 150 4.69 -11.06 25.60
C ILE A 150 5.98 -11.09 26.42
N ILE A 151 6.73 -9.99 26.41
CA ILE A 151 8.05 -9.93 27.07
C ILE A 151 7.94 -9.64 28.58
N GLY A 152 6.80 -9.14 29.07
CA GLY A 152 6.57 -8.76 30.47
C GLY A 152 7.08 -7.35 30.82
N ARG A 153 7.16 -6.44 29.84
CA ARG A 153 7.53 -5.04 30.05
C ARG A 153 6.29 -4.13 30.08
N SER A 154 6.48 -2.87 30.43
CA SER A 154 5.44 -1.84 30.48
C SER A 154 5.92 -0.51 29.87
N GLU A 155 6.68 -0.61 28.77
CA GLU A 155 7.20 0.57 28.08
C GLU A 155 6.07 1.35 27.37
N LYS A 156 6.26 2.67 27.25
CA LYS A 156 5.34 3.54 26.54
C LYS A 156 6.05 4.24 25.39
N VAL A 157 5.30 4.48 24.32
CA VAL A 157 5.80 5.18 23.15
C VAL A 157 6.07 6.65 23.52
N ASP A 158 7.31 7.10 23.29
CA ASP A 158 7.61 8.52 23.31
C ASP A 158 7.03 9.21 22.07
N ALA A 159 5.97 9.98 22.27
CA ALA A 159 5.29 10.72 21.22
C ALA A 159 6.20 11.73 20.51
N ALA A 160 7.19 12.31 21.20
CA ALA A 160 8.11 13.28 20.61
C ALA A 160 9.16 12.59 19.72
N SER A 161 9.71 11.47 20.18
CA SER A 161 10.56 10.60 19.34
C SER A 161 9.82 10.11 18.10
N LEU A 162 8.59 9.60 18.27
CA LEU A 162 7.77 9.12 17.15
C LEU A 162 7.50 10.24 16.14
N ALA A 163 7.12 11.44 16.60
CA ALA A 163 6.86 12.57 15.71
C ALA A 163 8.10 12.98 14.90
N ARG A 164 9.29 13.00 15.52
CA ARG A 164 10.55 13.26 14.83
C ARG A 164 10.87 12.18 13.79
N HIS A 165 10.68 10.90 14.13
CA HIS A 165 10.90 9.79 13.20
C HIS A 165 10.01 9.93 11.95
N PHE A 166 8.75 10.32 12.12
CA PHE A 166 7.86 10.61 10.99
C PHE A 166 8.26 11.85 10.18
N GLY A 167 9.02 12.79 10.74
CA GLY A 167 9.52 13.96 10.00
C GLY A 167 10.77 13.61 9.20
N ASP A 168 11.70 12.88 9.82
CA ASP A 168 13.08 12.78 9.34
C ASP A 168 13.37 11.44 8.63
N GLN A 169 12.62 10.38 8.95
CA GLN A 169 13.00 8.99 8.63
C GLN A 169 11.81 8.12 8.20
N LEU A 170 10.94 8.64 7.33
CA LEU A 170 9.70 7.96 6.91
C LEU A 170 9.93 6.55 6.32
N LEU A 171 11.07 6.34 5.66
CA LEU A 171 11.43 5.09 4.99
C LEU A 171 12.09 4.07 5.92
N LEU A 172 12.56 4.49 7.10
CA LEU A 172 13.21 3.60 8.05
C LEU A 172 12.18 3.06 9.03
N PRO A 173 12.30 1.78 9.44
CA PRO A 173 11.43 1.22 10.44
C PRO A 173 11.67 1.94 11.78
N TYR A 174 10.59 2.15 12.52
CA TYR A 174 10.64 2.74 13.86
C TYR A 174 11.02 1.67 14.88
N LYS A 175 12.02 1.92 15.71
CA LYS A 175 12.41 0.98 16.77
C LYS A 175 11.45 1.12 17.95
N LEU A 176 10.71 0.04 18.23
CA LEU A 176 9.81 -0.03 19.39
C LEU A 176 10.61 -0.29 20.66
N ILE A 177 11.45 -1.31 20.63
CA ILE A 177 12.32 -1.71 21.74
C ILE A 177 13.70 -1.96 21.18
N ASP A 178 14.69 -1.33 21.79
CA ASP A 178 16.09 -1.52 21.45
C ASP A 178 16.76 -2.45 22.47
N ASP A 179 17.63 -3.35 22.00
CA ASP A 179 18.43 -4.24 22.83
C ASP A 179 17.61 -5.18 23.75
N LEU A 180 16.88 -6.12 23.13
CA LEU A 180 16.22 -7.21 23.85
C LEU A 180 17.24 -8.11 24.55
N THR A 181 16.94 -8.51 25.78
CA THR A 181 17.69 -9.55 26.47
C THR A 181 17.42 -10.92 25.84
N GLY A 182 18.35 -11.87 25.99
CA GLY A 182 18.20 -13.23 25.45
C GLY A 182 16.86 -13.90 25.78
N PRO A 183 16.38 -13.85 27.05
CA PRO A 183 15.07 -14.40 27.41
C PRO A 183 13.88 -13.69 26.75
N GLU A 184 13.93 -12.36 26.60
CA GLU A 184 12.84 -11.59 25.96
C GLU A 184 12.76 -11.88 24.46
N TYR A 185 13.93 -12.00 23.81
CA TYR A 185 14.02 -12.42 22.42
C TYR A 185 13.44 -13.82 22.22
N ALA A 186 13.76 -14.77 23.11
CA ALA A 186 13.23 -16.13 23.03
C ALA A 186 11.69 -16.15 23.10
N ARG A 187 11.08 -15.40 24.03
CA ARG A 187 9.61 -15.29 24.17
C ARG A 187 8.90 -14.70 22.96
N LEU A 188 9.58 -13.91 22.14
CA LEU A 188 8.98 -13.29 20.95
C LEU A 188 8.99 -14.20 19.73
N ILE A 189 9.81 -15.26 19.71
CA ILE A 189 9.96 -16.18 18.58
C ILE A 189 9.18 -17.48 18.77
N GLU A 190 9.02 -17.91 20.02
CA GLU A 190 8.22 -19.08 20.41
C GLU A 190 6.71 -18.80 20.36
#